data_AF-A0A2G9TEG4-F1
#
_entry.id   AF-A0A2G9TEG4-F1
#
_cell.length_a   1.000
_cell.length_b   1.000
_cell.length_c   1.000
_cell.angle_alpha   90.00
_cell.angle_beta   90.00
_cell.angle_gamma   90.00
#
_symmetry.space_group_name_H-M   'P 1'
#
loop_
_entity.id
_entity.type
_entity.pdbx_description
1 polymer ?
#
loop_
_entity_poly.entity_id
_entity_poly.type
_entity_poly.pdbx_seq_one_letter_code
_entity_poly.pdbx_strand_id
1 'polypeptide(L)'
;MREDRPEEWPPLLEKRQIQDMVHGPISLFYPLDRIVDTREFQRLRDLKQLGVTYLVYPCSTHSRFVHSLGTYWLAFKFVELLKRDTSLNITGQDHLCVSLAALCHDLGHGPFSHLFDGAFRDASRASKYT
;
A
#
# COMPACT_ATOMS: atom_id res chain seq x y z
N MET A 1 0.27 -5.62 -31.47
CA MET A 1 -0.51 -4.37 -31.39
C MET A 1 0.10 -3.56 -30.26
N ARG A 2 0.76 -2.44 -30.58
CA ARG A 2 1.23 -1.50 -29.57
C ARG A 2 0.01 -0.63 -29.27
N GLU A 3 -0.64 -0.86 -28.15
CA GLU A 3 -1.69 0.04 -27.68
C GLU A 3 -1.06 1.41 -27.44
N ASP A 4 -1.68 2.44 -28.03
CA ASP A 4 -1.38 3.84 -27.81
C ASP A 4 -1.40 4.10 -26.30
N ARG A 5 -0.20 4.25 -25.73
CA ARG A 5 -0.07 4.65 -24.33
C ARG A 5 -0.46 6.13 -24.30
N PRO A 6 -1.52 6.54 -23.60
CA PRO A 6 -1.85 7.96 -23.50
C PRO A 6 -0.63 8.71 -22.96
N GLU A 7 -0.24 9.80 -23.64
CA GLU A 7 0.91 10.63 -23.25
C GLU A 7 0.70 11.31 -21.88
N GLU A 8 -0.56 11.39 -21.42
CA GLU A 8 -0.94 11.95 -20.13
C GLU A 8 -1.46 10.88 -19.16
N TRP A 9 -1.02 10.98 -17.92
CA TRP A 9 -1.49 10.13 -16.82
C TRP A 9 -2.92 10.52 -16.43
N PRO A 10 -3.78 9.55 -16.08
CA PRO A 10 -5.15 9.85 -15.70
C PRO A 10 -5.18 10.75 -14.45
N PRO A 11 -6.05 11.77 -14.42
CA PRO A 11 -6.25 12.56 -13.21
C PRO A 11 -6.86 11.70 -12.10
N LEU A 12 -6.71 12.16 -10.84
CA LEU A 12 -7.35 11.55 -9.69
C LEU A 12 -8.85 11.83 -9.73
N LEU A 13 -9.61 10.91 -10.33
CA LEU A 13 -11.06 10.98 -10.54
C LEU A 13 -11.81 10.12 -9.50
N GLU A 14 -13.14 10.06 -9.64
CA GLU A 14 -14.10 9.23 -8.90
C GLU A 14 -13.64 8.71 -7.54
N LYS A 15 -14.20 9.30 -6.49
CA LYS A 15 -13.82 8.99 -5.11
C LYS A 15 -14.74 7.93 -4.53
N ARG A 16 -14.18 6.75 -4.26
CA ARG A 16 -14.73 5.77 -3.31
C ARG A 16 -14.23 6.09 -1.89
N GLN A 17 -15.06 5.86 -0.88
CA GLN A 17 -14.64 6.00 0.52
C GLN A 17 -14.62 4.66 1.26
N ILE A 18 -13.61 4.49 2.10
CA ILE A 18 -13.49 3.37 3.04
C ILE A 18 -13.42 3.96 4.44
N GLN A 19 -14.16 3.37 5.38
CA GLN A 19 -14.07 3.74 6.80
C GLN A 19 -12.85 3.07 7.42
N ASP A 20 -11.96 3.87 7.98
CA ASP A 20 -10.78 3.42 8.71
C ASP A 20 -10.84 3.87 10.18
N MET A 21 -10.40 3.00 11.09
CA MET A 21 -10.49 3.23 12.53
C MET A 21 -9.49 4.29 13.04
N VAL A 22 -8.40 4.54 12.30
CA VAL A 22 -7.33 5.46 12.70
C VAL A 22 -7.52 6.81 12.02
N HIS A 23 -7.83 6.79 10.73
CA HIS A 23 -7.86 7.99 9.89
C HIS A 23 -9.28 8.48 9.55
N GLY A 24 -10.32 7.78 10.01
CA GLY A 24 -11.70 8.04 9.62
C GLY A 24 -11.93 7.69 8.14
N PRO A 25 -12.75 8.45 7.41
CA PRO A 25 -12.99 8.19 5.99
C PRO A 25 -11.72 8.38 5.14
N ILE A 26 -11.21 7.30 4.56
CA ILE A 26 -10.13 7.31 3.56
C ILE A 26 -10.75 7.44 2.17
N SER A 27 -10.19 8.33 1.35
CA SER A 27 -10.63 8.56 -0.03
C SER A 27 -9.74 7.78 -0.99
N LEU A 28 -10.32 6.90 -1.80
CA LEU A 28 -9.64 6.20 -2.89
C LEU A 28 -10.05 6.84 -4.20
N PHE A 29 -9.06 7.33 -4.95
CA PHE A 29 -9.25 7.98 -6.24
C PHE A 29 -8.86 7.04 -7.37
N TYR A 30 -9.48 7.21 -8.53
CA TYR A 30 -9.02 6.54 -9.75
C TYR A 30 -7.61 7.01 -10.15
N PRO A 31 -6.69 6.12 -10.59
CA PRO A 31 -6.83 4.67 -10.77
C PRO A 31 -6.38 3.82 -9.55
N LEU A 32 -6.11 4.43 -8.40
CA LEU A 32 -5.60 3.73 -7.21
C LEU A 32 -6.63 2.76 -6.63
N ASP A 33 -7.93 3.08 -6.75
CA ASP A 33 -9.04 2.20 -6.42
C ASP A 33 -8.97 0.85 -7.18
N ARG A 34 -8.60 0.88 -8.47
CA ARG A 34 -8.44 -0.32 -9.30
C ARG A 34 -7.33 -1.22 -8.77
N ILE A 35 -6.23 -0.63 -8.29
CA ILE A 35 -5.12 -1.36 -7.68
C ILE A 35 -5.59 -2.06 -6.40
N VAL A 36 -6.38 -1.37 -5.56
CA VAL A 36 -6.92 -1.96 -4.33
C VAL A 36 -7.76 -3.20 -4.64
N ASP A 37 -8.50 -3.21 -5.76
CA ASP A 37 -9.40 -4.30 -6.13
C ASP A 37 -8.71 -5.46 -6.86
N THR A 38 -7.38 -5.42 -7.02
CA THR A 38 -6.60 -6.53 -7.59
C THR A 38 -6.42 -7.67 -6.58
N ARG A 39 -6.22 -8.89 -7.09
CA ARG A 39 -5.97 -10.07 -6.25
C ARG A 39 -4.70 -9.90 -5.40
N GLU A 40 -3.68 -9.29 -6.00
CA GLU A 40 -2.38 -9.02 -5.40
C GLU A 40 -2.51 -8.12 -4.17
N PHE A 41 -3.33 -7.08 -4.25
CA PHE A 41 -3.58 -6.18 -3.13
C PHE A 41 -4.54 -6.78 -2.10
N GLN A 42 -5.61 -7.45 -2.55
CA GLN A 42 -6.58 -8.10 -1.65
C GLN A 42 -5.94 -9.21 -0.80
N ARG A 43 -4.89 -9.87 -1.29
CA ARG A 43 -4.06 -10.82 -0.52
C ARG A 43 -3.56 -10.24 0.81
N LEU A 44 -3.31 -8.93 0.89
CA LEU A 44 -2.84 -8.29 2.12
C LEU A 44 -3.83 -8.39 3.29
N ARG A 45 -5.11 -8.72 3.03
CA ARG A 45 -6.13 -8.91 4.09
C ARG A 45 -5.80 -10.09 5.00
N ASP A 46 -5.18 -11.11 4.43
CA ASP A 46 -4.84 -12.36 5.14
C ASP A 46 -3.47 -12.30 5.83
N LEU A 47 -2.71 -11.21 5.61
CA LEU A 47 -1.40 -11.01 6.22
C LEU A 47 -1.51 -10.10 7.43
N LYS A 48 -1.29 -10.67 8.62
CA LYS A 48 -1.23 -9.90 9.86
C LYS A 48 -0.01 -8.98 9.86
N GLN A 49 -0.22 -7.70 10.18
CA GLN A 49 0.86 -6.71 10.25
C GLN A 49 2.00 -7.19 11.16
N LEU A 50 1.65 -7.70 12.34
CA LEU A 50 2.59 -8.10 13.39
C LEU A 50 2.79 -9.63 13.47
N GLY A 51 2.50 -10.39 12.40
CA GLY A 51 2.74 -11.83 12.37
C GLY A 51 2.04 -12.57 13.52
N VAL A 52 2.81 -13.26 14.38
CA VAL A 52 2.30 -14.06 15.51
C VAL A 52 2.06 -13.27 16.80
N THR A 53 2.31 -11.95 16.83
CA THR A 53 2.13 -11.11 18.02
C THR A 53 0.72 -11.19 18.60
N TYR A 54 -0.30 -11.50 17.78
CA TYR A 54 -1.68 -11.70 18.23
C TYR A 54 -1.84 -12.84 19.26
N LEU A 55 -0.88 -13.78 19.34
CA LEU A 55 -0.89 -14.84 20.35
C LEU A 55 -0.56 -14.33 21.77
N VAL A 56 0.11 -13.18 21.88
CA VAL A 56 0.45 -12.53 23.15
C VAL A 56 -0.46 -11.32 23.38
N TYR A 57 -0.77 -10.57 22.32
CA TYR A 57 -1.64 -9.40 22.33
C TYR A 57 -2.86 -9.64 21.44
N PRO A 58 -3.97 -10.20 21.98
CA PRO A 58 -5.13 -10.62 21.17
C PRO A 58 -5.74 -9.55 20.27
N CYS A 59 -5.56 -8.28 20.58
CA CYS A 59 -6.04 -7.16 19.77
C CYS A 59 -5.15 -6.84 18.54
N SER A 60 -3.95 -7.42 18.44
CA SER A 60 -3.01 -7.20 17.33
C SER A 60 -3.38 -8.01 16.08
N THR A 61 -4.64 -7.90 15.63
CA THR A 61 -5.20 -8.67 14.51
C THR A 61 -5.22 -7.93 13.17
N HIS A 62 -4.86 -6.65 13.17
CA HIS A 62 -4.85 -5.80 11.97
C HIS A 62 -3.98 -6.38 10.86
N SER A 63 -4.44 -6.22 9.62
CA SER A 63 -3.79 -6.74 8.43
C SER A 63 -2.96 -5.68 7.71
N ARG A 64 -2.04 -6.13 6.85
CA ARG A 64 -1.26 -5.24 5.98
C ARG A 64 -2.13 -4.47 5.00
N PHE A 65 -3.32 -4.96 4.68
CA PHE A 65 -4.29 -4.27 3.84
C PHE A 65 -4.69 -2.92 4.43
N VAL A 66 -5.13 -2.89 5.70
CA VAL A 66 -5.56 -1.64 6.34
C VAL A 66 -4.37 -0.70 6.58
N HIS A 67 -3.20 -1.25 6.89
CA HIS A 67 -1.96 -0.48 6.98
C HIS A 67 -1.62 0.21 5.66
N SER A 68 -1.64 -0.53 4.55
CA SER A 68 -1.33 0.00 3.21
C SER A 68 -2.29 1.11 2.78
N LEU A 69 -3.58 0.98 3.11
CA LEU A 69 -4.57 2.05 2.89
C LEU A 69 -4.26 3.30 3.73
N GLY A 70 -3.89 3.14 5.00
CA GLY A 70 -3.49 4.24 5.86
C GLY A 70 -2.22 4.94 5.38
N THR A 71 -1.19 4.18 4.98
CA THR A 71 0.07 4.70 4.44
C THR A 71 -0.16 5.50 3.15
N TYR A 72 -0.96 4.95 2.22
CA TYR A 72 -1.42 5.69 1.05
C TYR A 72 -2.09 7.02 1.44
N TRP A 73 -3.02 7.00 2.39
CA TRP A 73 -3.80 8.17 2.75
C TRP A 73 -2.95 9.29 3.36
N LEU A 74 -1.98 8.93 4.20
CA LEU A 74 -1.03 9.89 4.74
C LEU A 74 -0.12 10.47 3.64
N ALA A 75 0.40 9.62 2.75
CA ALA A 75 1.22 10.07 1.63
C ALA A 75 0.44 11.02 0.70
N PHE A 76 -0.81 10.69 0.38
CA PHE A 76 -1.71 11.54 -0.41
C PHE A 76 -1.84 12.93 0.23
N LYS A 77 -2.24 13.00 1.51
CA LYS A 77 -2.41 14.28 2.21
C LYS A 77 -1.10 15.07 2.28
N PHE A 78 0.02 14.39 2.46
CA PHE A 78 1.32 15.02 2.55
C PHE A 78 1.68 15.71 1.22
N VAL A 79 1.48 15.04 0.08
CA VAL A 79 1.72 15.66 -1.23
C VAL A 79 0.75 16.81 -1.49
N GLU A 80 -0.53 16.68 -1.14
CA GLU A 80 -1.50 17.78 -1.24
C GLU A 80 -1.10 19.01 -0.40
N LEU A 81 -0.49 18.81 0.77
CA LEU A 81 0.05 19.92 1.58
C LEU A 81 1.24 20.57 0.88
N LEU A 82 2.18 19.78 0.34
CA LEU A 82 3.36 20.31 -0.36
C LEU A 82 2.99 21.05 -1.65
N LYS A 83 1.96 20.59 -2.38
CA LYS A 83 1.46 21.25 -3.60
C LYS A 83 0.96 22.68 -3.39
N ARG A 84 0.72 23.09 -2.14
CA ARG A 84 0.39 24.49 -1.80
C ARG A 84 1.56 25.43 -2.05
N ASP A 85 2.79 24.92 -1.98
CA ASP A 85 3.98 25.65 -2.40
C ASP A 85 4.20 25.43 -3.90
N THR A 86 3.81 26.43 -4.70
CA THR A 86 3.93 26.39 -6.16
C THR A 86 5.37 26.38 -6.64
N SER A 87 6.35 26.78 -5.81
CA SER A 87 7.76 26.75 -6.19
C SER A 87 8.32 25.34 -6.35
N LEU A 88 7.68 24.35 -5.73
CA LEU A 88 8.08 22.94 -5.81
C LEU A 88 7.66 22.28 -7.13
N ASN A 89 6.80 22.92 -7.93
CA ASN A 89 6.32 22.41 -9.23
C ASN A 89 5.82 20.95 -9.20
N ILE A 90 5.18 20.53 -8.09
CA ILE A 90 4.68 19.16 -7.93
C ILE A 90 3.52 18.92 -8.89
N THR A 91 3.70 17.95 -9.79
CA THR A 91 2.72 17.60 -10.82
C THR A 91 1.67 16.61 -10.31
N GLY A 92 0.60 16.42 -11.08
CA GLY A 92 -0.36 15.32 -10.83
C GLY A 92 0.28 13.94 -10.92
N GLN A 93 1.28 13.78 -11.80
CA GLN A 93 2.04 12.54 -11.95
C GLN A 93 2.88 12.23 -10.71
N ASP A 94 3.58 13.22 -10.14
CA ASP A 94 4.34 13.05 -8.90
C ASP A 94 3.44 12.59 -7.75
N HIS A 95 2.28 13.24 -7.63
CA HIS A 95 1.28 12.88 -6.64
C HIS A 95 0.81 11.43 -6.81
N LEU A 96 0.46 11.04 -8.03
CA LEU A 96 0.01 9.68 -8.33
C LEU A 96 1.12 8.64 -8.05
N CYS A 97 2.35 8.91 -8.46
CA CYS A 97 3.50 8.03 -8.22
C CYS A 97 3.77 7.81 -6.73
N VAL A 98 3.79 8.88 -5.93
CA VAL A 98 4.00 8.77 -4.48
C VAL A 98 2.85 8.01 -3.81
N SER A 99 1.61 8.32 -4.21
CA SER A 99 0.42 7.64 -3.66
C SER A 99 0.40 6.16 -4.01
N LEU A 100 0.75 5.80 -5.25
CA LEU A 100 0.83 4.43 -5.72
C LEU A 100 1.97 3.66 -5.02
N ALA A 101 3.14 4.29 -4.87
CA ALA A 101 4.27 3.69 -4.15
C ALA A 101 3.92 3.41 -2.69
N ALA A 102 3.28 4.37 -2.01
CA ALA A 102 2.81 4.21 -0.63
C ALA A 102 1.74 3.12 -0.50
N LEU A 103 0.81 3.04 -1.45
CA LEU A 103 -0.21 1.99 -1.48
C LEU A 103 0.44 0.61 -1.65
N CYS A 104 1.36 0.46 -2.59
CA CYS A 104 1.93 -0.82 -2.99
C CYS A 104 3.13 -1.29 -2.15
N HIS A 105 3.65 -0.48 -1.22
CA HIS A 105 4.92 -0.74 -0.54
C HIS A 105 4.98 -2.10 0.19
N ASP A 106 3.82 -2.59 0.63
CA ASP A 106 3.68 -3.79 1.45
C ASP A 106 3.32 -5.06 0.65
N LEU A 107 3.16 -4.96 -0.67
CA LEU A 107 2.77 -6.08 -1.55
C LEU A 107 3.75 -7.26 -1.49
N GLY A 108 5.04 -6.99 -1.25
CA GLY A 108 6.10 -7.98 -1.23
C GLY A 108 6.13 -8.89 -0.01
N HIS A 109 5.34 -8.62 1.04
CA HIS A 109 5.44 -9.39 2.28
C HIS A 109 4.89 -10.81 2.16
N GLY A 110 5.64 -11.76 2.75
CA GLY A 110 5.24 -13.16 2.88
C GLY A 110 4.34 -13.46 4.09
N PRO A 111 3.90 -14.73 4.25
CA PRO A 111 3.16 -15.19 5.44
C PRO A 111 3.89 -14.85 6.73
N PHE A 112 3.19 -14.54 7.83
CA PHE A 112 3.84 -14.15 9.10
C PHE A 112 4.79 -12.94 9.01
N SER A 113 4.69 -12.12 7.96
CA SER A 113 5.38 -10.83 7.85
C SER A 113 6.90 -10.98 8.00
N HIS A 114 7.52 -10.30 8.98
CA HIS A 114 8.96 -10.34 9.18
C HIS A 114 9.52 -11.72 9.55
N LEU A 115 8.68 -12.63 10.06
CA LEU A 115 9.12 -14.00 10.35
C LEU A 115 9.48 -14.77 9.07
N PHE A 116 8.81 -14.44 7.96
CA PHE A 116 9.11 -15.03 6.66
C PHE A 116 10.33 -14.40 5.98
N ASP A 117 10.42 -13.07 6.00
CA ASP A 117 11.53 -12.36 5.36
C ASP A 117 12.87 -12.51 6.11
N GLY A 118 12.83 -12.79 7.41
CA GLY A 118 14.00 -13.10 8.24
C GLY A 118 14.22 -14.61 8.38
N ALA A 119 13.75 -15.15 9.50
CA ALA A 119 14.09 -16.51 9.95
C ALA A 119 13.80 -17.61 8.91
N PHE A 120 12.65 -17.56 8.23
CA PHE A 120 12.31 -18.58 7.23
C PHE A 120 13.14 -18.46 5.95
N ARG A 121 13.33 -17.24 5.42
CA ARG A 121 14.17 -17.01 4.24
C ARG A 121 15.62 -17.42 4.49
N ASP A 122 16.13 -17.14 5.69
CA ASP A 122 17.49 -17.52 6.07
C ASP A 122 17.62 -19.04 6.22
N ALA A 123 16.65 -19.70 6.88
CA ALA A 123 16.62 -21.16 7.01
C ALA A 123 16.51 -21.88 5.65
N SER A 124 15.67 -21.38 4.74
CA SER A 124 15.50 -21.95 3.39
C SER A 124 16.71 -21.74 2.48
N ARG A 125 17.54 -20.73 2.73
CA ARG A 125 18.84 -20.53 2.07
C ARG A 125 19.92 -21.45 2.63
N ALA A 126 19.95 -21.67 3.94
CA ALA A 126 20.90 -22.57 4.59
C ALA A 126 20.73 -24.03 4.12
N SER A 127 19.50 -24.49 3.89
CA SER A 127 19.18 -25.85 3.40
C SER A 127 19.71 -26.17 2.00
N LYS A 128 20.18 -25.18 1.21
CA LYS A 128 20.75 -25.44 -0.12
C LYS A 128 22.22 -25.87 -0.10
N TYR A 129 22.86 -25.91 1.08
CA TYR A 129 24.27 -26.26 1.27
C TYR A 129 24.48 -27.46 2.21
N THR A 130 23.43 -28.23 2.48
CA THR A 130 23.45 -29.52 3.19
C THR A 130 22.82 -30.58 2.32
#